data_AF-A0A101IQP6-F1
#
_entry.id   AF-A0A101IQP6-F1
#
_cell.length_a   1.000
_cell.length_b   1.000
_cell.length_c   1.000
_cell.angle_alpha   90.00
_cell.angle_beta   90.00
_cell.angle_gamma   90.00
#
_symmetry.space_group_name_H-M   'P 1'
#
loop_
_entity.id
_entity.type
_entity.pdbx_description
1 polymer ?
#
loop_
_entity_poly.entity_id
_entity_poly.type
_entity_poly.pdbx_seq_one_letter_code
_entity_poly.pdbx_strand_id
1 'polypeptide(L)'
;GTPLILAVHEDRGDPSRNATDDTGRREEAADTFMPGDTKTFICTDFVTLEDYTINATCEATGEHCYLFAEENLTVAESEIRGLVETFDRVVYPTVTGTFGNETGVDGESRIFILLCDIRDGPGDNATDLFVAGYFDGSTANNLDMLFLDADARESEVRSTLAHEFQHLVHHSHDPYERTWVEEGCSGYAEFLCFDTENRAKVRAFNRRPDTPLAVTDGQWTRSEGETNQAHYGASFLWTLYLAENFGDRSGDPETRTFLADLVAENLTGVRGIDATLALHGFSESFEDVFKRWIVANYLDAEGREPPLGYAGINLTRYPQVTGRADLTGSVHSFPETELPPWSAAYYEIRTLDPDAVSYTNDRDFWMEKVVNEDGEAVIVVSPLADRGEFVLTVSAGGDNLTAAGSAAG
;
A
#
# COMPACT_ATOMS: atom_id res chain seq x y z
N GLY A 1 -5.56 2.46 13.29
CA GLY A 1 -5.33 1.02 13.21
C GLY A 1 -4.80 0.70 11.85
N THR A 2 -3.78 -0.14 11.76
CA THR A 2 -3.35 -0.73 10.50
C THR A 2 -3.50 -2.23 10.59
N PRO A 3 -4.09 -2.88 9.58
CA PRO A 3 -4.13 -4.34 9.48
C PRO A 3 -2.74 -4.93 9.47
N LEU A 4 -2.59 -6.05 10.17
CA LEU A 4 -1.34 -6.79 10.25
C LEU A 4 -1.61 -8.17 9.65
N ILE A 5 -1.23 -8.37 8.38
CA ILE A 5 -1.14 -9.73 7.85
C ILE A 5 -0.06 -10.47 8.64
N LEU A 6 -0.42 -11.63 9.19
CA LEU A 6 0.53 -12.70 9.50
C LEU A 6 0.96 -13.37 8.20
N ALA A 7 1.73 -12.65 7.39
CA ALA A 7 2.41 -13.28 6.29
C ALA A 7 3.63 -13.97 6.90
N VAL A 8 3.50 -15.26 7.21
CA VAL A 8 4.64 -16.12 7.51
C VAL A 8 5.44 -16.28 6.22
N HIS A 9 6.17 -15.22 5.83
CA HIS A 9 7.15 -15.27 4.77
C HIS A 9 8.45 -15.82 5.36
N GLU A 10 8.54 -17.15 5.50
CA GLU A 10 9.86 -17.76 5.40
C GLU A 10 10.35 -17.52 3.97
N ASP A 11 11.37 -16.69 3.81
CA ASP A 11 12.11 -16.49 2.56
C ASP A 11 12.72 -17.83 2.11
N ARG A 12 11.92 -18.64 1.42
CA ARG A 12 12.35 -19.87 0.78
C ARG A 12 12.47 -19.59 -0.71
N GLY A 13 13.72 -19.46 -1.15
CA GLY A 13 14.06 -19.29 -2.57
C GLY A 13 13.30 -20.26 -3.47
N ASP A 14 12.89 -19.72 -4.62
CA ASP A 14 12.27 -20.35 -5.79
C ASP A 14 12.21 -21.90 -5.79
N PRO A 15 11.03 -22.49 -5.53
CA PRO A 15 10.77 -23.89 -5.83
C PRO A 15 9.92 -24.02 -7.09
N SER A 16 10.59 -24.44 -8.17
CA SER A 16 9.98 -24.97 -9.38
C SER A 16 8.94 -26.07 -9.10
N ARG A 17 7.74 -25.88 -9.66
CA ARG A 17 6.69 -26.83 -10.06
C ARG A 17 6.80 -28.30 -9.60
N ASN A 18 5.73 -28.80 -9.00
CA ASN A 18 5.06 -30.04 -9.45
C ASN A 18 3.63 -30.10 -8.89
N ALA A 19 2.64 -29.93 -9.77
CA ALA A 19 1.23 -30.21 -9.51
C ALA A 19 0.95 -31.70 -9.76
N THR A 20 0.35 -32.38 -8.79
CA THR A 20 -0.33 -33.66 -9.02
C THR A 20 -1.79 -33.52 -8.61
N ASP A 21 -2.62 -33.67 -9.63
CA ASP A 21 -4.07 -33.73 -9.65
C ASP A 21 -4.57 -34.96 -8.85
N ASP A 22 -5.42 -34.73 -7.85
CA ASP A 22 -6.22 -35.78 -7.22
C ASP A 22 -7.67 -35.30 -7.09
N THR A 23 -8.43 -35.57 -8.14
CA THR A 23 -9.88 -35.34 -8.23
C THR A 23 -10.63 -36.30 -7.30
N GLY A 24 -11.18 -35.78 -6.21
CA GLY A 24 -12.05 -36.58 -5.35
C GLY A 24 -12.61 -35.86 -4.13
N ARG A 25 -13.23 -34.68 -4.25
CA ARG A 25 -14.02 -34.10 -3.16
C ARG A 25 -15.51 -34.34 -3.37
N ARG A 26 -16.10 -35.00 -2.37
CA ARG A 26 -17.55 -35.07 -2.15
C ARG A 26 -18.03 -33.65 -1.80
N GLU A 27 -19.06 -33.17 -2.48
CA GLU A 27 -19.88 -32.05 -2.02
C GLU A 27 -20.55 -32.47 -0.71
N GLU A 28 -19.94 -32.14 0.44
CA GLU A 28 -20.71 -31.93 1.67
C GLU A 28 -21.32 -30.53 1.56
N ALA A 29 -22.64 -30.44 1.63
CA ALA A 29 -23.33 -29.15 1.67
C ALA A 29 -22.82 -28.38 2.89
N ALA A 30 -22.20 -27.22 2.68
CA ALA A 30 -21.79 -26.33 3.76
C ALA A 30 -23.02 -26.02 4.62
N ASP A 31 -22.94 -26.31 5.91
CA ASP A 31 -23.98 -25.97 6.88
C ASP A 31 -24.16 -24.43 6.88
N THR A 32 -25.32 -23.95 6.44
CA THR A 32 -25.65 -22.52 6.51
C THR A 32 -25.84 -22.10 7.96
N PHE A 33 -25.06 -21.14 8.44
CA PHE A 33 -25.19 -20.61 9.81
C PHE A 33 -26.39 -19.66 9.94
N MET A 34 -27.15 -19.84 11.01
CA MET A 34 -28.27 -19.01 11.41
C MET A 34 -27.93 -18.21 12.67
N PRO A 35 -28.58 -17.05 12.89
CA PRO A 35 -28.42 -16.31 14.14
C PRO A 35 -28.68 -17.18 15.37
N GLY A 36 -27.73 -17.19 16.30
CA GLY A 36 -27.73 -18.03 17.52
C GLY A 36 -26.91 -19.32 17.41
N ASP A 37 -26.47 -19.73 16.22
CA ASP A 37 -25.53 -20.85 16.06
C ASP A 37 -24.16 -20.47 16.63
N THR A 38 -23.48 -21.43 17.25
CA THR A 38 -22.16 -21.20 17.85
C THR A 38 -21.05 -21.95 17.13
N LYS A 39 -19.87 -21.36 17.12
CA LYS A 39 -18.66 -21.94 16.52
C LYS A 39 -17.42 -21.51 17.30
N THR A 40 -16.46 -22.41 17.39
CA THR A 40 -15.12 -22.12 17.94
C THR A 40 -14.20 -21.68 16.81
N PHE A 41 -13.46 -20.60 17.05
CA PHE A 41 -12.47 -20.05 16.13
C PHE A 41 -11.08 -20.04 16.76
N ILE A 42 -10.06 -20.16 15.91
CA ILE A 42 -8.66 -19.96 16.26
C ILE A 42 -8.29 -18.50 15.93
N CYS A 43 -7.70 -17.80 16.89
CA CYS A 43 -7.26 -16.41 16.80
C CYS A 43 -5.76 -16.32 17.14
N THR A 44 -5.10 -15.22 16.76
CA THR A 44 -3.69 -15.00 17.09
C THR A 44 -3.53 -13.92 18.16
N ASP A 45 -2.75 -14.23 19.20
CA ASP A 45 -2.35 -13.26 20.21
C ASP A 45 -1.15 -12.46 19.68
N PHE A 46 -1.31 -11.16 19.46
CA PHE A 46 -0.26 -10.31 18.88
C PHE A 46 0.83 -9.94 19.88
N VAL A 47 0.62 -10.20 21.18
CA VAL A 47 1.64 -10.02 22.22
C VAL A 47 2.58 -11.23 22.26
N THR A 48 2.05 -12.45 22.24
CA THR A 48 2.84 -13.68 22.34
C THR A 48 3.18 -14.31 21.00
N LEU A 49 2.44 -13.97 19.94
CA LEU A 49 2.43 -14.61 18.63
C LEU A 49 2.02 -16.09 18.66
N GLU A 50 1.21 -16.46 19.66
CA GLU A 50 0.66 -17.81 19.80
C GLU A 50 -0.84 -17.81 19.46
N ASP A 51 -1.31 -18.97 19.00
CA ASP A 51 -2.73 -19.17 18.74
C ASP A 51 -3.52 -19.38 20.04
N TYR A 52 -4.73 -18.85 20.07
CA TYR A 52 -5.73 -19.14 21.09
C TYR A 52 -7.08 -19.46 20.45
N THR A 53 -8.02 -19.97 21.25
CA THR A 53 -9.37 -20.28 20.78
C THR A 53 -10.40 -19.45 21.53
N ILE A 54 -11.45 -19.06 20.82
CA ILE A 54 -12.63 -18.41 21.38
C ILE A 54 -13.89 -19.12 20.87
N ASN A 55 -14.96 -19.03 21.66
CA ASN A 55 -16.31 -19.37 21.18
C ASN A 55 -17.01 -18.09 20.75
N ALA A 56 -17.72 -18.15 19.63
CA ALA A 56 -18.49 -17.04 19.12
C ALA A 56 -19.87 -17.50 18.65
N THR A 57 -20.82 -16.57 18.68
CA THR A 57 -22.20 -16.78 18.22
C THR A 57 -22.41 -16.05 16.90
N CYS A 58 -23.05 -16.69 15.93
CA CYS A 58 -23.52 -16.02 14.72
C CYS A 58 -24.59 -15.01 15.13
N GLU A 59 -24.32 -13.72 14.99
CA GLU A 59 -25.25 -12.65 15.33
C GLU A 59 -26.11 -12.26 14.12
N ALA A 60 -25.56 -12.39 12.91
CA ALA A 60 -26.28 -12.08 11.68
C ALA A 60 -25.72 -12.82 10.45
N THR A 61 -26.62 -13.07 9.49
CA THR A 61 -26.29 -13.67 8.19
C THR A 61 -26.68 -12.69 7.08
N GLY A 62 -25.70 -12.29 6.28
CA GLY A 62 -25.84 -11.46 5.09
C GLY A 62 -25.95 -12.27 3.79
N GLU A 63 -25.93 -11.56 2.68
CA GLU A 63 -25.84 -12.15 1.34
C GLU A 63 -24.46 -12.79 1.13
N HIS A 64 -23.39 -12.07 1.50
CA HIS A 64 -22.00 -12.43 1.27
C HIS A 64 -21.20 -12.70 2.55
N CYS A 65 -21.79 -12.58 3.74
CA CYS A 65 -21.07 -12.83 4.99
C CYS A 65 -21.89 -13.50 6.09
N TYR A 66 -21.20 -14.16 7.02
CA TYR A 66 -21.69 -14.44 8.37
C TYR A 66 -20.95 -13.54 9.35
N LEU A 67 -21.66 -12.87 10.27
CA LEU A 67 -21.05 -12.08 11.32
C LEU A 67 -21.18 -12.80 12.66
N PHE A 68 -20.05 -13.22 13.20
CA PHE A 68 -19.90 -13.82 14.52
C PHE A 68 -19.38 -12.81 15.53
N ALA A 69 -19.86 -12.90 16.77
CA ALA A 69 -19.32 -12.13 17.89
C ALA A 69 -18.85 -13.07 19.00
N GLU A 70 -17.69 -12.77 19.59
CA GLU A 70 -17.16 -13.50 20.74
C GLU A 70 -18.19 -13.57 21.88
N GLU A 71 -18.32 -14.74 22.51
CA GLU A 71 -19.21 -14.89 23.66
C GLU A 71 -18.85 -13.90 24.77
N ASN A 72 -19.87 -13.25 25.34
CA ASN A 72 -19.78 -12.20 26.37
C ASN A 72 -19.36 -10.80 25.87
N LEU A 73 -19.04 -10.64 24.59
CA LEU A 73 -18.95 -9.34 23.96
C LEU A 73 -20.35 -8.70 23.87
N THR A 74 -20.51 -7.44 24.24
CA THR A 74 -21.79 -6.74 24.13
C THR A 74 -21.73 -5.74 22.97
N VAL A 75 -22.18 -6.17 21.80
CA VAL A 75 -22.28 -5.32 20.59
C VAL A 75 -23.74 -4.93 20.38
N ALA A 76 -23.99 -3.68 19.99
CA ALA A 76 -25.36 -3.25 19.71
C ALA A 76 -25.90 -3.94 18.45
N GLU A 77 -27.16 -4.40 18.47
CA GLU A 77 -27.81 -5.00 17.28
C GLU A 77 -27.77 -4.07 16.05
N SER A 78 -27.82 -2.75 16.27
CA SER A 78 -27.68 -1.77 15.19
C SER A 78 -26.31 -1.77 14.53
N GLU A 79 -25.26 -2.08 15.29
CA GLU A 79 -23.88 -2.14 14.81
C GLU A 79 -23.63 -3.45 14.04
N ILE A 80 -24.08 -4.59 14.58
CA ILE A 80 -24.09 -5.88 13.88
C ILE A 80 -24.75 -5.75 12.51
N ARG A 81 -25.97 -5.22 12.48
CA ARG A 81 -26.70 -4.99 11.22
C ARG A 81 -26.00 -3.99 10.32
N GLY A 82 -25.44 -2.92 10.90
CA GLY A 82 -24.69 -1.91 10.16
C GLY A 82 -23.47 -2.48 9.45
N LEU A 83 -22.72 -3.39 10.10
CA LEU A 83 -21.56 -4.05 9.52
C LEU A 83 -21.94 -5.02 8.41
N VAL A 84 -22.95 -5.87 8.62
CA VAL A 84 -23.44 -6.78 7.56
C VAL A 84 -23.95 -5.99 6.35
N GLU A 85 -24.77 -4.95 6.55
CA GLU A 85 -25.24 -4.10 5.46
C GLU A 85 -24.09 -3.37 4.75
N THR A 86 -23.06 -2.96 5.49
CA THR A 86 -21.87 -2.32 4.92
C THR A 86 -21.06 -3.31 4.09
N PHE A 87 -20.88 -4.55 4.58
CA PHE A 87 -20.15 -5.57 3.84
C PHE A 87 -20.86 -5.90 2.52
N ASP A 88 -22.13 -6.29 2.58
CA ASP A 88 -22.88 -6.75 1.41
C ASP A 88 -23.06 -5.65 0.35
N ARG A 89 -23.27 -4.40 0.76
CA ARG A 89 -23.68 -3.33 -0.16
C ARG A 89 -22.57 -2.38 -0.58
N VAL A 90 -21.48 -2.32 0.18
CA VAL A 90 -20.38 -1.40 -0.09
C VAL A 90 -19.09 -2.18 -0.29
N VAL A 91 -18.61 -2.89 0.73
CA VAL A 91 -17.28 -3.50 0.72
C VAL A 91 -17.18 -4.60 -0.32
N TYR A 92 -18.04 -5.63 -0.25
CA TYR A 92 -17.99 -6.78 -1.13
C TYR A 92 -18.03 -6.39 -2.62
N PRO A 93 -19.05 -5.64 -3.12
CA PRO A 93 -19.10 -5.28 -4.53
C PRO A 93 -17.98 -4.33 -4.97
N THR A 94 -17.49 -3.45 -4.10
CA THR A 94 -16.43 -2.50 -4.45
C THR A 94 -15.07 -3.19 -4.56
N VAL A 95 -14.73 -4.01 -3.57
CA VAL A 95 -13.46 -4.75 -3.54
C VAL A 95 -13.43 -5.77 -4.67
N THR A 96 -14.48 -6.60 -4.81
CA THR A 96 -14.52 -7.63 -5.86
C THR A 96 -14.57 -7.03 -7.27
N GLY A 97 -15.30 -5.93 -7.45
CA GLY A 97 -15.36 -5.20 -8.72
C GLY A 97 -14.03 -4.55 -9.12
N THR A 98 -13.16 -4.23 -8.16
CA THR A 98 -11.88 -3.55 -8.41
C THR A 98 -10.70 -4.52 -8.52
N PHE A 99 -10.64 -5.51 -7.63
CA PHE A 99 -9.48 -6.40 -7.44
C PHE A 99 -9.75 -7.83 -7.91
N GLY A 100 -10.99 -8.15 -8.31
CA GLY A 100 -11.42 -9.50 -8.66
C GLY A 100 -12.09 -10.22 -7.48
N ASN A 101 -12.74 -11.34 -7.77
CA ASN A 101 -13.42 -12.14 -6.74
C ASN A 101 -12.42 -13.02 -5.98
N GLU A 102 -12.71 -13.32 -4.72
CA GLU A 102 -12.08 -14.40 -3.97
C GLU A 102 -12.22 -15.75 -4.69
N THR A 103 -11.21 -16.61 -4.60
CA THR A 103 -11.22 -17.95 -5.24
C THR A 103 -11.78 -19.06 -4.34
N GLY A 104 -12.00 -18.75 -3.05
CA GLY A 104 -12.62 -19.64 -2.07
C GLY A 104 -11.70 -20.77 -1.57
N VAL A 105 -11.45 -20.85 -0.26
CA VAL A 105 -10.64 -21.95 0.33
C VAL A 105 -11.50 -23.11 0.82
N ASP A 106 -12.71 -22.82 1.29
CA ASP A 106 -13.59 -23.76 2.00
C ASP A 106 -14.80 -24.24 1.18
N GLY A 107 -15.05 -23.64 0.00
CA GLY A 107 -16.21 -23.94 -0.84
C GLY A 107 -17.52 -23.32 -0.33
N GLU A 108 -17.46 -22.45 0.68
CA GLU A 108 -18.55 -21.56 1.07
C GLU A 108 -18.44 -20.24 0.29
N SER A 109 -19.59 -19.69 -0.06
CA SER A 109 -19.72 -18.42 -0.79
C SER A 109 -19.69 -17.19 0.11
N ARG A 110 -19.91 -17.38 1.42
CA ARG A 110 -19.95 -16.31 2.41
C ARG A 110 -18.67 -16.24 3.22
N ILE A 111 -18.19 -15.01 3.41
CA ILE A 111 -17.04 -14.69 4.23
C ILE A 111 -17.42 -14.68 5.71
N PHE A 112 -16.59 -15.26 6.57
CA PHE A 112 -16.76 -15.19 8.02
C PHE A 112 -16.16 -13.89 8.55
N ILE A 113 -16.95 -13.07 9.23
CA ILE A 113 -16.48 -11.88 9.93
C ILE A 113 -16.61 -12.16 11.43
N LEU A 114 -15.51 -12.07 12.17
CA LEU A 114 -15.51 -12.25 13.62
C LEU A 114 -15.21 -10.93 14.33
N LEU A 115 -16.13 -10.51 15.19
CA LEU A 115 -15.91 -9.47 16.20
C LEU A 115 -15.38 -10.12 17.48
N CYS A 116 -14.18 -9.74 17.90
CA CYS A 116 -13.58 -10.20 19.15
C CYS A 116 -12.77 -9.09 19.83
N ASP A 117 -12.39 -9.33 21.08
CA ASP A 117 -11.36 -8.54 21.76
C ASP A 117 -9.98 -9.06 21.31
N ILE A 118 -9.30 -8.32 20.42
CA ILE A 118 -8.02 -8.75 19.86
C ILE A 118 -6.93 -8.53 20.90
N ARG A 119 -6.17 -9.59 21.20
CA ARG A 119 -5.09 -9.53 22.19
C ARG A 119 -3.84 -8.88 21.59
N ASP A 120 -3.73 -7.57 21.71
CA ASP A 120 -2.64 -6.77 21.13
C ASP A 120 -1.76 -6.01 22.16
N GLY A 121 -2.23 -5.89 23.41
CA GLY A 121 -1.44 -5.42 24.55
C GLY A 121 -2.11 -4.30 25.35
N PRO A 122 -1.49 -3.82 26.45
CA PRO A 122 -2.08 -2.77 27.27
C PRO A 122 -1.91 -1.40 26.58
N GLY A 123 -3.01 -0.78 26.15
CA GLY A 123 -3.08 0.52 25.44
C GLY A 123 -2.68 1.79 26.22
N ASP A 124 -1.67 1.72 27.09
CA ASP A 124 -1.18 2.82 27.93
C ASP A 124 0.33 3.16 27.75
N ASN A 125 1.06 2.56 26.80
CA ASN A 125 2.50 2.79 26.60
C ASN A 125 2.86 3.36 25.21
N ALA A 126 3.96 4.10 25.12
CA ALA A 126 4.40 4.77 23.88
C ALA A 126 4.83 3.82 22.72
N THR A 127 4.62 2.51 22.86
CA THR A 127 4.88 1.45 21.87
C THR A 127 3.62 0.67 21.49
N ASP A 128 2.44 1.11 21.93
CA ASP A 128 1.16 0.39 21.82
C ASP A 128 0.87 -0.04 20.38
N LEU A 129 0.86 -1.34 20.18
CA LEU A 129 0.32 -1.96 18.99
C LEU A 129 -1.18 -2.04 19.21
N PHE A 130 -1.95 -1.31 18.41
CA PHE A 130 -3.39 -1.47 18.34
C PHE A 130 -3.76 -2.13 16.99
N VAL A 131 -4.34 -3.32 17.06
CA VAL A 131 -4.75 -4.11 15.90
C VAL A 131 -6.26 -3.95 15.74
N ALA A 132 -6.68 -3.05 14.85
CA ALA A 132 -8.12 -2.81 14.60
C ALA A 132 -8.82 -4.00 13.90
N GLY A 133 -8.03 -4.88 13.28
CA GLY A 133 -8.46 -6.06 12.56
C GLY A 133 -7.27 -6.75 11.92
N TYR A 134 -7.49 -7.98 11.45
CA TYR A 134 -6.52 -8.70 10.64
C TYR A 134 -7.20 -9.76 9.77
N PHE A 135 -6.52 -10.11 8.68
CA PHE A 135 -6.73 -11.32 7.89
C PHE A 135 -5.61 -12.32 8.20
N ASP A 136 -6.00 -13.58 8.40
CA ASP A 136 -5.06 -14.69 8.53
C ASP A 136 -5.22 -15.64 7.34
N GLY A 137 -4.21 -15.66 6.46
CA GLY A 137 -4.12 -16.58 5.33
C GLY A 137 -3.71 -18.01 5.72
N SER A 138 -3.54 -18.30 7.01
CA SER A 138 -3.28 -19.67 7.47
C SER A 138 -4.50 -20.57 7.31
N THR A 139 -4.25 -21.88 7.22
CA THR A 139 -5.33 -22.89 7.15
C THR A 139 -5.87 -23.27 8.53
N ALA A 140 -5.54 -22.53 9.60
CA ALA A 140 -5.89 -22.90 10.98
C ALA A 140 -7.40 -23.04 11.17
N ASN A 141 -8.19 -22.07 10.68
CA ASN A 141 -9.65 -22.17 10.67
C ASN A 141 -10.19 -22.93 9.45
N ASN A 142 -9.43 -22.97 8.34
CA ASN A 142 -9.87 -23.47 7.04
C ASN A 142 -11.19 -22.81 6.59
N LEU A 143 -11.24 -21.48 6.69
CA LEU A 143 -12.36 -20.61 6.33
C LEU A 143 -11.82 -19.34 5.70
N ASP A 144 -12.59 -18.75 4.79
CA ASP A 144 -12.37 -17.38 4.33
C ASP A 144 -12.89 -16.40 5.39
N MET A 145 -11.98 -15.86 6.21
CA MET A 145 -12.32 -15.22 7.47
C MET A 145 -11.56 -13.90 7.72
N LEU A 146 -12.29 -12.93 8.27
CA LEU A 146 -11.81 -11.60 8.65
C LEU A 146 -12.03 -11.41 10.16
N PHE A 147 -11.04 -10.86 10.85
CA PHE A 147 -11.11 -10.54 12.28
C PHE A 147 -11.17 -9.04 12.45
N LEU A 148 -12.10 -8.55 13.28
CA LEU A 148 -12.24 -7.14 13.61
C LEU A 148 -12.26 -6.97 15.12
N ASP A 149 -11.55 -5.95 15.58
CA ASP A 149 -11.56 -5.59 16.99
C ASP A 149 -12.87 -4.89 17.36
N ALA A 150 -13.51 -5.37 18.43
CA ALA A 150 -14.79 -4.85 18.90
C ALA A 150 -14.69 -3.50 19.64
N ASP A 151 -13.51 -3.15 20.15
CA ASP A 151 -13.24 -1.87 20.83
C ASP A 151 -12.80 -0.77 19.83
N ALA A 152 -12.59 -1.11 18.56
CA ALA A 152 -12.33 -0.14 17.51
C ALA A 152 -13.53 0.78 17.24
N ARG A 153 -13.26 2.02 16.82
CA ARG A 153 -14.31 3.00 16.52
C ARG A 153 -15.10 2.57 15.28
N GLU A 154 -16.42 2.78 15.26
CA GLU A 154 -17.29 2.34 14.15
C GLU A 154 -16.77 2.71 12.74
N SER A 155 -16.27 3.93 12.51
CA SER A 155 -15.71 4.33 11.22
C SER A 155 -14.40 3.62 10.88
N GLU A 156 -13.59 3.31 11.89
CA GLU A 156 -12.34 2.56 11.77
C GLU A 156 -12.64 1.10 11.44
N VAL A 157 -13.60 0.48 12.13
CA VAL A 157 -14.04 -0.90 11.88
C VAL A 157 -14.48 -1.11 10.43
N ARG A 158 -15.24 -0.16 9.85
CA ARG A 158 -15.69 -0.28 8.45
C ARG A 158 -14.53 -0.17 7.45
N SER A 159 -13.61 0.78 7.65
CA SER A 159 -12.42 0.94 6.80
C SER A 159 -11.54 -0.31 6.89
N THR A 160 -11.29 -0.79 8.11
CA THR A 160 -10.57 -2.03 8.37
C THR A 160 -11.24 -3.22 7.70
N LEU A 161 -12.57 -3.35 7.76
CA LEU A 161 -13.26 -4.43 7.05
C LEU A 161 -13.01 -4.43 5.54
N ALA A 162 -12.95 -3.26 4.89
CA ALA A 162 -12.58 -3.18 3.48
C ALA A 162 -11.12 -3.57 3.22
N HIS A 163 -10.23 -3.16 4.13
CA HIS A 163 -8.82 -3.50 4.10
C HIS A 163 -8.60 -5.01 4.22
N GLU A 164 -9.13 -5.65 5.27
CA GLU A 164 -8.96 -7.09 5.47
C GLU A 164 -9.59 -7.92 4.36
N PHE A 165 -10.74 -7.48 3.82
CA PHE A 165 -11.35 -8.19 2.71
C PHE A 165 -10.49 -8.09 1.44
N GLN A 166 -9.80 -6.96 1.23
CA GLN A 166 -8.83 -6.85 0.13
C GLN A 166 -7.65 -7.81 0.34
N HIS A 167 -7.09 -7.91 1.56
CA HIS A 167 -6.07 -8.92 1.88
C HIS A 167 -6.53 -10.33 1.51
N LEU A 168 -7.75 -10.71 1.89
CA LEU A 168 -8.32 -12.03 1.59
C LEU A 168 -8.41 -12.28 0.08
N VAL A 169 -9.01 -11.34 -0.66
CA VAL A 169 -9.10 -11.42 -2.12
C VAL A 169 -7.72 -11.57 -2.72
N HIS A 170 -6.75 -10.75 -2.30
CA HIS A 170 -5.39 -10.79 -2.81
C HIS A 170 -4.73 -12.15 -2.56
N HIS A 171 -4.77 -12.61 -1.31
CA HIS A 171 -4.18 -13.88 -0.90
C HIS A 171 -4.76 -15.07 -1.68
N SER A 172 -6.05 -15.00 -2.05
CA SER A 172 -6.71 -16.04 -2.83
C SER A 172 -6.21 -16.14 -4.29
N HIS A 173 -5.55 -15.10 -4.81
CA HIS A 173 -4.93 -15.09 -6.15
C HIS A 173 -3.41 -15.22 -6.08
N ASP A 174 -2.75 -14.40 -5.26
CA ASP A 174 -1.31 -14.43 -5.03
C ASP A 174 -0.96 -14.26 -3.54
N PRO A 175 -0.75 -15.36 -2.81
CA PRO A 175 -0.37 -15.30 -1.39
C PRO A 175 1.09 -14.90 -1.15
N TYR A 176 1.87 -14.65 -2.21
CA TYR A 176 3.31 -14.39 -2.12
C TYR A 176 3.71 -12.98 -2.57
N GLU A 177 2.74 -12.12 -2.89
CA GLU A 177 3.00 -10.72 -3.25
C GLU A 177 3.73 -9.98 -2.11
N ARG A 178 4.56 -9.01 -2.48
CA ARG A 178 5.29 -8.12 -1.59
C ARG A 178 4.32 -7.25 -0.81
N THR A 179 4.60 -7.13 0.49
CA THR A 179 3.77 -6.37 1.44
C THR A 179 3.47 -4.95 0.94
N TRP A 180 4.42 -4.27 0.28
CA TRP A 180 4.20 -2.89 -0.16
C TRP A 180 3.16 -2.76 -1.30
N VAL A 181 2.98 -3.78 -2.15
CA VAL A 181 1.94 -3.79 -3.20
C VAL A 181 0.60 -4.13 -2.55
N GLU A 182 0.63 -5.18 -1.74
CA GLU A 182 -0.48 -5.73 -0.98
C GLU A 182 -1.17 -4.64 -0.12
N GLU A 183 -0.41 -3.98 0.76
CA GLU A 183 -0.88 -2.91 1.64
C GLU A 183 -1.32 -1.67 0.87
N GLY A 184 -0.74 -1.44 -0.31
CA GLY A 184 -1.16 -0.37 -1.21
C GLY A 184 -2.56 -0.61 -1.78
N CYS A 185 -2.84 -1.84 -2.23
CA CYS A 185 -4.16 -2.27 -2.68
C CYS A 185 -5.19 -2.21 -1.55
N SER A 186 -4.83 -2.65 -0.35
CA SER A 186 -5.72 -2.60 0.80
C SER A 186 -6.02 -1.17 1.26
N GLY A 187 -5.01 -0.31 1.33
CA GLY A 187 -5.22 1.13 1.58
C GLY A 187 -6.08 1.79 0.50
N TYR A 188 -6.00 1.34 -0.75
CA TYR A 188 -6.86 1.82 -1.84
C TYR A 188 -8.30 1.31 -1.72
N ALA A 189 -8.52 0.09 -1.22
CA ALA A 189 -9.86 -0.43 -0.91
C ALA A 189 -10.57 0.42 0.16
N GLU A 190 -9.84 0.84 1.19
CA GLU A 190 -10.35 1.80 2.19
C GLU A 190 -10.84 3.10 1.54
N PHE A 191 -10.04 3.65 0.63
CA PHE A 191 -10.37 4.88 -0.10
C PHE A 191 -11.61 4.71 -0.98
N LEU A 192 -11.69 3.63 -1.76
CA LEU A 192 -12.83 3.38 -2.65
C LEU A 192 -14.15 3.19 -1.88
N CYS A 193 -14.11 2.51 -0.74
CA CYS A 193 -15.32 2.22 0.03
C CYS A 193 -15.81 3.41 0.85
N PHE A 194 -14.88 4.21 1.40
CA PHE A 194 -15.21 5.19 2.45
C PHE A 194 -14.53 6.56 2.32
N ASP A 195 -13.85 6.84 1.20
CA ASP A 195 -13.12 8.09 0.98
C ASP A 195 -12.02 8.32 2.04
N THR A 196 -11.46 7.22 2.58
CA THR A 196 -10.35 7.27 3.52
C THR A 196 -9.06 7.61 2.78
N GLU A 197 -8.72 8.91 2.71
CA GLU A 197 -7.48 9.40 2.07
C GLU A 197 -6.17 9.00 2.80
N ASN A 198 -6.24 8.10 3.80
CA ASN A 198 -5.08 7.64 4.59
C ASN A 198 -4.21 8.79 5.14
N ARG A 199 -4.82 9.92 5.52
CA ARG A 199 -4.15 11.22 5.77
C ARG A 199 -2.95 11.13 6.72
N ALA A 200 -3.02 10.33 7.78
CA ALA A 200 -1.91 10.18 8.72
C ALA A 200 -0.68 9.51 8.08
N LYS A 201 -0.90 8.43 7.33
CA LYS A 201 0.11 7.66 6.57
C LYS A 201 0.70 8.52 5.44
N VAL A 202 -0.15 9.16 4.64
CA VAL A 202 0.26 10.12 3.59
C VAL A 202 1.11 11.24 4.16
N ARG A 203 0.70 11.83 5.29
CA ARG A 203 1.46 12.91 5.94
C ARG A 203 2.80 12.40 6.50
N ALA A 204 2.90 11.14 6.91
CA ALA A 204 4.16 10.54 7.36
C ALA A 204 5.14 10.38 6.17
N PHE A 205 4.67 9.84 5.04
CA PHE A 205 5.47 9.74 3.82
C PHE A 205 5.88 11.10 3.28
N ASN A 206 4.99 12.09 3.28
CA ASN A 206 5.31 13.46 2.88
C ASN A 206 6.45 14.06 3.75
N ARG A 207 6.52 13.72 5.05
CA ARG A 207 7.65 14.12 5.93
C ARG A 207 8.93 13.31 5.70
N ARG A 208 8.82 12.13 5.09
CA ARG A 208 9.92 11.18 4.86
C ARG A 208 9.90 10.67 3.42
N PRO A 209 10.12 11.55 2.43
CA PRO A 209 10.13 11.13 1.03
C PRO A 209 11.31 10.21 0.67
N ASP A 210 12.29 10.12 1.57
CA ASP A 210 13.38 9.15 1.55
C ASP A 210 12.93 7.72 1.92
N THR A 211 11.67 7.53 2.31
CA THR A 211 11.09 6.19 2.50
C THR A 211 11.10 5.42 1.18
N PRO A 212 11.80 4.28 1.10
CA PRO A 212 11.82 3.44 -0.10
C PRO A 212 10.45 2.81 -0.35
N LEU A 213 9.94 2.90 -1.58
CA LEU A 213 8.68 2.28 -2.00
C LEU A 213 8.80 0.76 -2.08
N ALA A 214 9.74 0.26 -2.88
CA ALA A 214 9.94 -1.17 -3.09
C ALA A 214 10.96 -1.74 -2.09
N VAL A 215 10.46 -2.15 -0.92
CA VAL A 215 11.23 -2.77 0.16
C VAL A 215 11.00 -4.27 0.28
N THR A 216 11.90 -4.96 0.99
CA THR A 216 11.65 -6.34 1.41
C THR A 216 10.73 -6.38 2.63
N ASP A 217 10.01 -7.49 2.80
CA ASP A 217 8.98 -7.63 3.84
C ASP A 217 9.59 -7.53 5.25
N GLY A 218 10.87 -7.88 5.43
CA GLY A 218 11.59 -7.71 6.69
C GLY A 218 11.89 -6.26 7.09
N GLN A 219 11.66 -5.29 6.20
CA GLN A 219 11.78 -3.86 6.53
C GLN A 219 10.48 -3.27 7.08
N TRP A 220 9.35 -3.98 6.93
CA TRP A 220 8.10 -3.62 7.58
C TRP A 220 8.20 -3.97 9.06
N THR A 221 7.93 -3.00 9.93
CA THR A 221 8.03 -3.19 11.38
C THR A 221 6.64 -3.24 11.99
N ARG A 222 6.43 -4.07 13.02
CA ARG A 222 5.21 -3.99 13.84
C ARG A 222 5.31 -2.80 14.77
N SER A 223 5.00 -1.61 14.24
CA SER A 223 5.07 -0.36 14.97
C SER A 223 4.11 0.68 14.38
N GLU A 224 3.46 1.46 15.25
CA GLU A 224 2.75 2.67 14.83
C GLU A 224 3.68 3.87 14.57
N GLY A 225 4.99 3.67 14.67
CA GLY A 225 5.99 4.70 14.46
C GLY A 225 5.95 5.30 13.05
N GLU A 226 6.39 6.55 12.96
CA GLU A 226 6.32 7.35 11.72
C GLU A 226 6.98 6.68 10.51
N THR A 227 8.08 5.93 10.70
CA THR A 227 8.74 5.18 9.62
C THR A 227 7.79 4.18 8.97
N ASN A 228 7.05 3.41 9.79
CA ASN A 228 6.14 2.39 9.29
C ASN A 228 4.93 3.05 8.61
N GLN A 229 4.38 4.09 9.23
CA GLN A 229 3.30 4.90 8.64
C GLN A 229 3.70 5.51 7.29
N ALA A 230 4.98 5.86 7.10
CA ALA A 230 5.48 6.34 5.82
C ALA A 230 5.53 5.24 4.75
N HIS A 231 5.83 3.98 5.09
CA HIS A 231 5.73 2.86 4.14
C HIS A 231 4.29 2.67 3.66
N TYR A 232 3.32 2.63 4.59
CA TYR A 232 1.89 2.60 4.24
C TYR A 232 1.47 3.78 3.37
N GLY A 233 1.96 4.99 3.67
CA GLY A 233 1.67 6.19 2.89
C GLY A 233 2.22 6.10 1.46
N ALA A 234 3.45 5.61 1.29
CA ALA A 234 4.06 5.39 -0.01
C ALA A 234 3.29 4.34 -0.83
N SER A 235 2.98 3.20 -0.22
CA SER A 235 2.20 2.11 -0.83
C SER A 235 0.82 2.57 -1.29
N PHE A 236 0.06 3.26 -0.43
CA PHE A 236 -1.26 3.79 -0.78
C PHE A 236 -1.20 4.77 -1.95
N LEU A 237 -0.30 5.77 -1.88
CA LEU A 237 -0.16 6.78 -2.94
C LEU A 237 0.29 6.16 -4.26
N TRP A 238 1.16 5.15 -4.21
CA TRP A 238 1.58 4.42 -5.39
C TRP A 238 0.41 3.70 -6.06
N THR A 239 -0.37 2.93 -5.31
CA THR A 239 -1.52 2.22 -5.86
C THR A 239 -2.59 3.18 -6.37
N LEU A 240 -2.86 4.28 -5.66
CA LEU A 240 -3.73 5.35 -6.14
C LEU A 240 -3.24 5.93 -7.48
N TYR A 241 -1.94 6.24 -7.58
CA TYR A 241 -1.35 6.77 -8.80
C TYR A 241 -1.47 5.78 -9.97
N LEU A 242 -1.27 4.48 -9.71
CA LEU A 242 -1.46 3.44 -10.71
C LEU A 242 -2.92 3.38 -11.18
N ALA A 243 -3.87 3.40 -10.24
CA ALA A 243 -5.30 3.35 -10.55
C ALA A 243 -5.73 4.53 -11.43
N GLU A 244 -5.31 5.76 -11.09
CA GLU A 244 -5.73 6.96 -11.82
C GLU A 244 -5.06 7.11 -13.20
N ASN A 245 -3.89 6.50 -13.39
CA ASN A 245 -3.15 6.58 -14.64
C ASN A 245 -3.30 5.37 -15.56
N PHE A 246 -3.64 4.20 -15.02
CA PHE A 246 -3.69 2.94 -15.78
C PHE A 246 -4.97 2.13 -15.56
N GLY A 247 -5.66 2.33 -14.43
CA GLY A 247 -6.83 1.58 -13.94
C GLY A 247 -7.77 1.00 -14.99
N ASP A 248 -8.18 1.83 -15.96
CA ASP A 248 -9.11 1.44 -17.03
C ASP A 248 -8.77 2.10 -18.39
N ARG A 249 -7.48 2.39 -18.66
CA ARG A 249 -7.09 3.03 -19.93
C ARG A 249 -6.97 2.06 -21.13
N SER A 250 -7.18 0.75 -20.94
CA SER A 250 -7.17 -0.22 -22.06
C SER A 250 -8.36 -0.01 -23.02
N GLY A 251 -9.50 0.47 -22.51
CA GLY A 251 -10.74 0.60 -23.27
C GLY A 251 -11.31 -0.74 -23.75
N ASP A 252 -10.81 -1.86 -23.23
CA ASP A 252 -11.22 -3.21 -23.61
C ASP A 252 -12.16 -3.81 -22.54
N PRO A 253 -13.46 -4.02 -22.86
CA PRO A 253 -14.42 -4.61 -21.93
C PRO A 253 -14.18 -6.11 -21.66
N GLU A 254 -13.26 -6.77 -22.38
CA GLU A 254 -12.93 -8.18 -22.19
C GLU A 254 -11.72 -8.40 -21.26
N THR A 255 -10.98 -7.35 -20.90
CA THR A 255 -9.89 -7.41 -19.89
C THR A 255 -10.43 -7.07 -18.51
N ARG A 256 -9.91 -7.75 -17.47
CA ARG A 256 -10.16 -7.33 -16.07
C ARG A 256 -9.59 -5.91 -15.86
N THR A 257 -10.01 -5.24 -14.80
CA THR A 257 -9.43 -3.94 -14.41
C THR A 257 -7.91 -4.11 -14.17
N PHE A 258 -7.13 -3.05 -14.38
CA PHE A 258 -5.67 -3.10 -14.19
C PHE A 258 -5.28 -3.65 -12.81
N LEU A 259 -6.01 -3.25 -11.76
CA LEU A 259 -5.74 -3.71 -10.39
C LEU A 259 -6.14 -5.16 -10.14
N ALA A 260 -7.17 -5.68 -10.82
CA ALA A 260 -7.53 -7.09 -10.71
C ALA A 260 -6.53 -8.00 -11.42
N ASP A 261 -5.91 -7.53 -12.52
CA ASP A 261 -4.81 -8.26 -13.16
C ASP A 261 -3.50 -8.11 -12.37
N LEU A 262 -3.24 -6.96 -11.73
CA LEU A 262 -2.10 -6.79 -10.80
C LEU A 262 -2.21 -7.76 -9.61
N VAL A 263 -3.37 -7.83 -8.96
CA VAL A 263 -3.62 -8.73 -7.82
C VAL A 263 -3.49 -10.21 -8.20
N ALA A 264 -3.70 -10.54 -9.47
CA ALA A 264 -3.59 -11.91 -9.97
C ALA A 264 -2.24 -12.25 -10.62
N GLU A 265 -1.28 -11.34 -10.60
CA GLU A 265 0.03 -11.53 -11.22
C GLU A 265 1.05 -12.10 -10.22
N ASN A 266 1.39 -13.38 -10.38
CA ASN A 266 2.33 -14.08 -9.50
C ASN A 266 3.80 -13.62 -9.63
N LEU A 267 4.12 -12.74 -10.58
CA LEU A 267 5.40 -12.05 -10.58
C LEU A 267 5.37 -10.98 -9.50
N THR A 268 5.99 -11.21 -8.34
CA THR A 268 5.82 -10.28 -7.21
C THR A 268 6.58 -8.95 -7.39
N GLY A 269 6.05 -7.88 -6.79
CA GLY A 269 6.64 -6.56 -6.66
C GLY A 269 6.84 -5.86 -8.00
N VAL A 270 8.05 -5.30 -8.19
CA VAL A 270 8.41 -4.55 -9.42
C VAL A 270 8.15 -5.36 -10.69
N ARG A 271 8.42 -6.67 -10.66
CA ARG A 271 8.25 -7.54 -11.83
C ARG A 271 6.77 -7.74 -12.20
N GLY A 272 5.87 -7.76 -11.22
CA GLY A 272 4.43 -7.87 -11.44
C GLY A 272 3.85 -6.63 -12.01
N ILE A 273 4.30 -5.47 -11.53
CA ILE A 273 3.88 -4.19 -12.08
C ILE A 273 4.34 -4.06 -13.54
N ASP A 274 5.59 -4.40 -13.85
CA ASP A 274 6.08 -4.42 -15.24
C ASP A 274 5.27 -5.37 -16.13
N ALA A 275 4.96 -6.57 -15.63
CA ALA A 275 4.18 -7.56 -16.36
C ALA A 275 2.74 -7.09 -16.60
N THR A 276 2.11 -6.49 -15.59
CA THR A 276 0.75 -5.95 -15.67
C THR A 276 0.69 -4.75 -16.62
N LEU A 277 1.66 -3.81 -16.54
CA LEU A 277 1.76 -2.71 -17.49
C LEU A 277 1.85 -3.22 -18.94
N ALA A 278 2.71 -4.21 -19.19
CA ALA A 278 2.87 -4.82 -20.50
C ALA A 278 1.60 -5.57 -20.96
N LEU A 279 0.92 -6.29 -20.04
CA LEU A 279 -0.34 -6.98 -20.32
C LEU A 279 -1.42 -6.02 -20.83
N HIS A 280 -1.51 -4.84 -20.22
CA HIS A 280 -2.45 -3.78 -20.64
C HIS A 280 -1.94 -2.93 -21.81
N GLY A 281 -0.80 -3.29 -22.42
CA GLY A 281 -0.27 -2.64 -23.62
C GLY A 281 0.48 -1.33 -23.38
N PHE A 282 0.82 -1.01 -22.12
CA PHE A 282 1.66 0.14 -21.80
C PHE A 282 3.12 -0.16 -22.14
N SER A 283 3.82 0.86 -22.65
CA SER A 283 5.23 0.76 -23.00
C SER A 283 6.16 1.13 -21.85
N GLU A 284 5.61 1.75 -20.81
CA GLU A 284 6.34 2.20 -19.64
C GLU A 284 6.68 1.06 -18.70
N SER A 285 7.88 1.12 -18.12
CA SER A 285 8.31 0.27 -17.02
C SER A 285 7.90 0.86 -15.67
N PHE A 286 7.96 0.04 -14.60
CA PHE A 286 7.88 0.47 -13.21
C PHE A 286 8.79 1.67 -12.95
N GLU A 287 10.03 1.66 -13.47
CA GLU A 287 10.97 2.77 -13.29
C GLU A 287 10.48 4.07 -13.94
N ASP A 288 9.89 4.01 -15.13
CA ASP A 288 9.34 5.17 -15.83
C ASP A 288 8.11 5.73 -15.11
N VAL A 289 7.28 4.85 -14.54
CA VAL A 289 6.12 5.24 -13.73
C VAL A 289 6.58 5.83 -12.39
N PHE A 290 7.56 5.22 -11.73
CA PHE A 290 8.14 5.67 -10.47
C PHE A 290 8.73 7.07 -10.57
N LYS A 291 9.52 7.35 -11.63
CA LYS A 291 10.07 8.70 -11.90
C LYS A 291 8.98 9.76 -11.98
N ARG A 292 7.88 9.48 -12.69
CA ARG A 292 6.74 10.41 -12.77
C ARG A 292 6.01 10.54 -11.44
N TRP A 293 5.84 9.44 -10.71
CA TRP A 293 5.15 9.42 -9.42
C TRP A 293 5.85 10.28 -8.36
N ILE A 294 7.18 10.22 -8.25
CA ILE A 294 7.90 11.08 -7.30
C ILE A 294 7.82 12.57 -7.68
N VAL A 295 7.76 12.90 -8.98
CA VAL A 295 7.49 14.27 -9.42
C VAL A 295 6.05 14.67 -9.10
N ALA A 296 5.07 13.78 -9.34
CA ALA A 296 3.66 14.02 -9.05
C ALA A 296 3.42 14.26 -7.54
N ASN A 297 4.07 13.49 -6.66
CA ASN A 297 4.00 13.69 -5.21
C ASN A 297 4.43 15.08 -4.76
N TYR A 298 5.34 15.72 -5.50
CA TYR A 298 5.74 17.09 -5.23
C TYR A 298 4.74 18.10 -5.83
N LEU A 299 4.41 17.95 -7.11
CA LEU A 299 3.59 18.92 -7.83
C LEU A 299 2.11 18.89 -7.45
N ASP A 300 1.59 17.79 -6.91
CA ASP A 300 0.19 17.69 -6.49
C ASP A 300 -0.21 18.74 -5.43
N ALA A 301 0.76 19.24 -4.66
CA ALA A 301 0.52 20.35 -3.73
C ALA A 301 0.02 21.64 -4.39
N GLU A 302 0.18 21.75 -5.70
CA GLU A 302 -0.32 22.83 -6.55
C GLU A 302 -1.69 22.51 -7.17
N GLY A 303 -2.32 21.39 -6.79
CA GLY A 303 -3.57 20.88 -7.36
C GLY A 303 -3.41 20.40 -8.80
N ARG A 304 -2.32 19.68 -9.10
CA ARG A 304 -2.12 19.07 -10.43
C ARG A 304 -2.97 17.80 -10.55
N GLU A 305 -3.51 17.60 -11.74
CA GLU A 305 -4.23 16.37 -12.07
C GLU A 305 -3.24 15.30 -12.61
N PRO A 306 -3.64 14.03 -12.66
CA PRO A 306 -2.87 12.96 -13.30
C PRO A 306 -2.46 13.34 -14.74
N PRO A 307 -1.22 13.08 -15.17
CA PRO A 307 -0.21 12.26 -14.52
C PRO A 307 0.77 13.01 -13.59
N LEU A 308 0.55 14.30 -13.30
CA LEU A 308 1.47 15.11 -12.48
C LEU A 308 0.95 15.40 -11.06
N GLY A 309 -0.11 14.71 -10.65
CA GLY A 309 -0.70 14.74 -9.33
C GLY A 309 -1.81 13.70 -9.24
N TYR A 310 -2.80 13.94 -8.40
CA TYR A 310 -3.89 13.03 -8.08
C TYR A 310 -5.26 13.64 -8.38
N ALA A 311 -6.20 12.82 -8.84
CA ALA A 311 -7.58 13.25 -9.07
C ALA A 311 -8.47 13.03 -7.83
N GLY A 312 -8.23 11.94 -7.10
CA GLY A 312 -9.03 11.50 -5.97
C GLY A 312 -8.65 12.14 -4.63
N ILE A 313 -7.44 12.69 -4.51
CA ILE A 313 -6.97 13.38 -3.29
C ILE A 313 -6.24 14.67 -3.67
N ASN A 314 -5.95 15.51 -2.67
CA ASN A 314 -5.09 16.69 -2.83
C ASN A 314 -4.06 16.77 -1.70
N LEU A 315 -2.79 16.63 -2.05
CA LEU A 315 -1.65 16.76 -1.16
C LEU A 315 -1.41 18.22 -0.80
N THR A 316 -2.13 18.77 0.17
CA THR A 316 -2.06 20.20 0.58
C THR A 316 -0.69 20.77 1.02
N ARG A 317 0.41 20.02 0.93
CA ARG A 317 1.77 20.45 1.27
C ARG A 317 2.80 19.76 0.39
N TYR A 318 3.82 20.51 -0.02
CA TYR A 318 5.03 19.92 -0.62
C TYR A 318 5.67 18.89 0.31
N PRO A 319 6.23 17.80 -0.24
CA PRO A 319 7.13 16.90 0.46
C PRO A 319 8.23 17.64 1.23
N GLN A 320 8.67 17.08 2.34
CA GLN A 320 9.79 17.62 3.09
C GLN A 320 11.05 17.64 2.23
N VAL A 321 11.54 18.84 1.92
CA VAL A 321 12.76 19.01 1.13
C VAL A 321 14.01 18.69 1.94
N THR A 322 15.00 18.12 1.25
CA THR A 322 16.32 17.78 1.79
C THR A 322 17.17 19.03 1.98
N GLY A 323 17.08 20.00 1.07
CA GLY A 323 17.86 21.23 1.13
C GLY A 323 17.24 22.38 0.35
N ARG A 324 17.64 23.60 0.74
CA ARG A 324 17.30 24.84 0.05
C ARG A 324 18.54 25.66 -0.25
N ALA A 325 18.58 26.34 -1.39
CA ALA A 325 19.67 27.24 -1.73
C ALA A 325 19.20 28.48 -2.51
N ASP A 326 19.81 29.63 -2.24
CA ASP A 326 19.66 30.85 -3.04
C ASP A 326 20.84 30.97 -4.02
N LEU A 327 20.59 30.76 -5.31
CA LEU A 327 21.60 30.92 -6.37
C LEU A 327 21.64 32.36 -6.89
N THR A 328 22.67 33.10 -6.47
CA THR A 328 22.90 34.51 -6.88
C THR A 328 24.11 34.71 -7.80
N GLY A 329 24.73 33.62 -8.29
CA GLY A 329 25.82 33.69 -9.29
C GLY A 329 27.01 32.73 -9.09
N SER A 330 26.91 31.75 -8.19
CA SER A 330 27.96 30.76 -7.93
C SER A 330 27.42 29.33 -8.02
N VAL A 331 28.33 28.35 -7.99
CA VAL A 331 28.02 26.94 -7.74
C VAL A 331 27.67 26.74 -6.26
N HIS A 332 26.68 25.91 -5.97
CA HIS A 332 26.34 25.46 -4.62
C HIS A 332 26.34 23.93 -4.57
N SER A 333 27.05 23.35 -3.60
CA SER A 333 27.00 21.91 -3.31
C SER A 333 26.32 21.69 -1.97
N PHE A 334 25.30 20.84 -1.96
CA PHE A 334 24.59 20.45 -0.76
C PHE A 334 25.44 19.48 0.09
N PRO A 335 25.13 19.34 1.40
CA PRO A 335 25.73 18.29 2.20
C PRO A 335 25.48 16.91 1.62
N GLU A 336 26.43 16.00 1.85
CA GLU A 336 26.28 14.58 1.51
C GLU A 336 25.03 14.00 2.17
N THR A 337 24.23 13.29 1.39
CA THR A 337 22.95 12.70 1.82
C THR A 337 22.90 11.24 1.36
N GLU A 338 22.54 10.33 2.26
CA GLU A 338 22.28 8.92 1.91
C GLU A 338 20.83 8.76 1.40
N LEU A 339 20.66 8.10 0.26
CA LEU A 339 19.34 7.72 -0.25
C LEU A 339 19.21 6.20 -0.44
N PRO A 340 18.14 5.59 0.11
CA PRO A 340 17.76 4.22 -0.21
C PRO A 340 17.26 4.06 -1.66
N PRO A 341 17.26 2.84 -2.23
CA PRO A 341 16.62 2.57 -3.51
C PRO A 341 15.15 2.96 -3.51
N TRP A 342 14.62 3.36 -4.67
CA TRP A 342 13.20 3.65 -4.88
C TRP A 342 12.63 4.67 -3.87
N SER A 343 13.45 5.67 -3.54
CA SER A 343 13.10 6.82 -2.71
C SER A 343 13.39 8.13 -3.45
N ALA A 344 13.04 9.28 -2.86
CA ALA A 344 13.29 10.59 -3.45
C ALA A 344 13.85 11.61 -2.44
N ALA A 345 14.70 12.50 -2.95
CA ALA A 345 15.07 13.75 -2.30
C ALA A 345 14.61 14.93 -3.16
N TYR A 346 14.20 16.01 -2.50
CA TYR A 346 13.76 17.25 -3.14
C TYR A 346 14.64 18.41 -2.68
N TYR A 347 15.13 19.21 -3.63
CA TYR A 347 15.93 20.39 -3.35
C TYR A 347 15.32 21.62 -4.02
N GLU A 348 15.00 22.65 -3.23
CA GLU A 348 14.41 23.89 -3.71
C GLU A 348 15.49 24.96 -3.91
N ILE A 349 15.56 25.49 -5.13
CA ILE A 349 16.59 26.43 -5.57
C ILE A 349 15.94 27.73 -5.98
N ARG A 350 16.13 28.75 -5.15
CA ARG A 350 15.69 30.10 -5.47
C ARG A 350 16.72 30.78 -6.37
N THR A 351 16.26 31.33 -7.49
CA THR A 351 17.12 32.00 -8.48
C THR A 351 16.31 33.02 -9.27
N LEU A 352 16.99 33.87 -10.04
CA LEU A 352 16.35 34.80 -10.98
C LEU A 352 15.82 34.08 -12.24
N ASP A 353 16.43 32.95 -12.60
CA ASP A 353 16.07 32.16 -13.78
C ASP A 353 16.10 30.66 -13.41
N PRO A 354 14.97 30.08 -12.98
CA PRO A 354 14.89 28.67 -12.59
C PRO A 354 15.13 27.72 -13.78
N ASP A 355 14.76 28.14 -15.00
CA ASP A 355 14.97 27.37 -16.22
C ASP A 355 16.46 27.25 -16.58
N ALA A 356 17.26 28.25 -16.19
CA ALA A 356 18.71 28.23 -16.39
C ALA A 356 19.50 27.37 -15.36
N VAL A 357 18.89 26.92 -14.26
CA VAL A 357 19.62 26.11 -13.26
C VAL A 357 20.16 24.82 -13.88
N SER A 358 21.47 24.62 -13.80
CA SER A 358 22.14 23.36 -14.11
C SER A 358 22.42 22.59 -12.82
N TYR A 359 22.41 21.25 -12.91
CA TYR A 359 22.51 20.37 -11.76
C TYR A 359 23.30 19.09 -12.13
N THR A 360 24.10 18.61 -11.17
CA THR A 360 24.90 17.38 -11.28
C THR A 360 24.96 16.70 -9.92
N ASN A 361 25.03 15.36 -9.88
CA ASN A 361 25.42 14.62 -8.69
C ASN A 361 26.65 13.74 -8.97
N ASP A 362 27.33 13.29 -7.93
CA ASP A 362 28.56 12.49 -7.98
C ASP A 362 28.32 10.97 -8.01
N ARG A 363 27.06 10.52 -8.10
CA ARG A 363 26.64 9.10 -8.09
C ARG A 363 25.87 8.67 -9.34
N ASP A 364 25.82 9.50 -10.39
CA ASP A 364 24.99 9.29 -11.59
C ASP A 364 23.51 8.96 -11.27
N PHE A 365 23.01 9.38 -10.10
CA PHE A 365 21.61 9.20 -9.72
C PHE A 365 20.71 9.96 -10.67
N TRP A 366 19.51 9.41 -10.91
CA TRP A 366 18.53 10.06 -11.76
C TRP A 366 18.06 11.37 -11.12
N MET A 367 17.88 12.39 -11.96
CA MET A 367 17.44 13.70 -11.52
C MET A 367 16.49 14.32 -12.53
N GLU A 368 15.49 15.04 -12.03
CA GLU A 368 14.58 15.85 -12.84
C GLU A 368 14.41 17.24 -12.21
N LYS A 369 14.38 18.26 -13.07
CA LYS A 369 14.09 19.63 -12.65
C LYS A 369 12.65 19.98 -13.00
N VAL A 370 11.90 20.42 -12.02
CA VAL A 370 10.60 21.09 -12.20
C VAL A 370 10.66 22.51 -11.63
N VAL A 371 9.63 23.32 -11.89
CA VAL A 371 9.50 24.66 -11.32
C VAL A 371 8.21 24.68 -10.52
N ASN A 372 8.30 25.02 -9.24
CA ASN A 372 7.14 25.07 -8.36
C ASN A 372 6.33 26.37 -8.54
N GLU A 373 5.15 26.46 -7.92
CA GLU A 373 4.27 27.63 -8.03
C GLU A 373 4.89 28.93 -7.51
N ASP A 374 5.85 28.82 -6.58
CA ASP A 374 6.64 29.93 -6.05
C ASP A 374 7.74 30.43 -7.01
N GLY A 375 7.93 29.75 -8.15
CA GLY A 375 8.93 30.08 -9.17
C GLY A 375 10.35 29.63 -8.82
N GLU A 376 10.49 28.69 -7.88
CA GLU A 376 11.77 28.07 -7.53
C GLU A 376 12.03 26.83 -8.41
N ALA A 377 13.29 26.60 -8.75
CA ALA A 377 13.67 25.36 -9.42
C ALA A 377 13.76 24.25 -8.37
N VAL A 378 13.07 23.14 -8.62
CA VAL A 378 13.08 21.97 -7.74
C VAL A 378 13.82 20.86 -8.43
N ILE A 379 14.93 20.42 -7.82
CA ILE A 379 15.68 19.26 -8.29
C ILE A 379 15.19 18.04 -7.50
N VAL A 380 14.49 17.15 -8.19
CA VAL A 380 14.10 15.82 -7.70
C VAL A 380 15.27 14.88 -7.97
N VAL A 381 15.72 14.13 -6.97
CA VAL A 381 16.81 13.16 -7.08
C VAL A 381 16.31 11.80 -6.62
N SER A 382 16.60 10.74 -7.39
CA SER A 382 16.35 9.36 -6.97
C SER A 382 17.50 8.44 -7.39
N PRO A 383 17.96 7.53 -6.53
CA PRO A 383 18.93 6.51 -6.91
C PRO A 383 18.31 5.37 -7.73
N LEU A 384 16.98 5.38 -7.96
CA LEU A 384 16.25 4.29 -8.59
C LEU A 384 16.57 2.95 -7.90
N ALA A 385 17.04 1.93 -8.61
CA ALA A 385 17.42 0.66 -8.00
C ALA A 385 18.75 0.68 -7.20
N ASP A 386 19.56 1.74 -7.33
CA ASP A 386 20.85 1.86 -6.62
C ASP A 386 20.66 2.43 -5.19
N ARG A 387 21.75 2.60 -4.44
CA ARG A 387 21.76 3.23 -3.12
C ARG A 387 23.08 3.91 -2.81
N GLY A 388 23.03 4.91 -1.93
CA GLY A 388 24.20 5.42 -1.25
C GLY A 388 24.21 6.92 -1.02
N GLU A 389 25.34 7.38 -0.51
CA GLU A 389 25.63 8.78 -0.23
C GLU A 389 26.01 9.52 -1.52
N PHE A 390 25.35 10.66 -1.76
CA PHE A 390 25.61 11.55 -2.90
C PHE A 390 25.67 13.01 -2.48
N VAL A 391 26.31 13.83 -3.33
CA VAL A 391 26.36 15.29 -3.23
C VAL A 391 25.70 15.91 -4.47
N LEU A 392 24.59 16.62 -4.26
CA LEU A 392 24.00 17.45 -5.31
C LEU A 392 24.76 18.76 -5.44
N THR A 393 25.11 19.12 -6.67
CA THR A 393 25.69 20.42 -7.02
C THR A 393 24.83 21.13 -8.05
N VAL A 394 24.52 22.41 -7.81
CA VAL A 394 23.71 23.27 -8.68
C VAL A 394 24.44 24.56 -9.03
N SER A 395 24.14 25.14 -10.19
CA SER A 395 24.68 26.44 -10.60
C SER A 395 23.72 27.20 -11.49
N ALA A 396 23.82 28.53 -11.48
CA ALA A 396 23.08 29.39 -12.40
C ALA A 396 23.62 29.19 -13.84
N GLY A 397 22.73 28.97 -14.80
CA GLY A 397 23.10 28.75 -16.20
C GLY A 397 23.87 29.94 -16.77
N GLY A 398 25.09 29.67 -17.22
CA GLY A 398 26.02 30.67 -17.73
C GLY A 398 27.46 30.16 -17.83
N ASP A 399 27.85 29.22 -16.97
CA ASP A 399 29.17 28.59 -17.03
C ASP A 399 29.08 27.21 -17.72
N ASN A 400 29.58 27.15 -18.94
CA ASN A 400 29.85 25.91 -19.66
C ASN A 400 30.72 24.99 -18.78
N LEU A 401 30.14 23.96 -18.17
CA LEU A 401 30.88 22.77 -17.78
C LEU A 401 31.19 21.95 -19.04
N THR A 402 32.05 22.49 -19.90
CA THR A 402 32.71 21.68 -20.92
C THR A 402 33.71 20.76 -20.22
N ALA A 403 33.46 19.47 -20.40
CA ALA A 403 34.35 18.36 -20.09
C ALA A 403 35.84 18.70 -20.22
N ALA A 404 36.59 18.51 -19.14
CA ALA A 404 38.04 18.38 -19.23
C ALA A 404 38.38 16.93 -19.57
N GLY A 405 38.43 16.66 -20.88
CA GLY A 405 39.11 15.49 -21.40
C GLY A 405 40.61 15.53 -21.11
N SER A 406 41.18 14.35 -20.89
CA SER A 406 42.55 13.95 -21.24
C SER A 406 43.67 14.97 -21.01
N ALA A 407 44.42 14.79 -19.91
CA ALA A 407 45.83 15.17 -19.87
C ALA A 407 46.67 13.91 -20.11
N ALA A 408 47.20 13.79 -21.32
CA ALA A 408 48.38 12.98 -21.57
C ALA A 408 49.61 13.71 -21.02
N GLY A 409 50.45 12.98 -20.28
CA GLY A 409 51.77 13.37 -19.79
C GLY A 409 52.50 12.13 -19.31
#